data_AF-A0A3D3X6G0-F1
#
_entry.id   AF-A0A3D3X6G0-F1
#
_cell.length_a   1.000
_cell.length_b   1.000
_cell.length_c   1.000
_cell.angle_alpha   90.00
_cell.angle_beta   90.00
_cell.angle_gamma   90.00
#
_symmetry.space_group_name_H-M   'P 1'
#
loop_
_entity.id
_entity.type
_entity.pdbx_description
1 polymer ?
#
loop_
_entity_poly.entity_id
_entity_poly.type
_entity_poly.pdbx_seq_one_letter_code
_entity_poly.pdbx_strand_id
1 'polypeptide(L)'
;FGNAGCHLPHGMSYAVAGLCKDYHPDGWSSDHALVPHGISVIVNSPAVFRFTADACQERHLQAAWAMGAETRGAGIQDGGHLLADRLIYLMKETGIPNGLEGVGYGSEHLEDLTERAYAQKRLIDNAPCPVSRDQMKDLFESSLSYW
;
A
#
# COMPACT_ATOMS: atom_id res chain seq x y z
N PHE A 1 0.46 14.80 -8.03
CA PHE A 1 0.11 13.63 -8.88
C PHE A 1 -0.26 14.02 -10.32
N GLY A 2 -1.02 15.10 -10.58
CA GLY A 2 -1.50 15.43 -11.95
C GLY A 2 -0.45 15.45 -13.07
N ASN A 3 0.80 15.86 -12.78
CA ASN A 3 1.90 15.88 -13.75
C ASN A 3 2.92 14.73 -13.56
N ALA A 4 3.06 14.21 -12.34
CA ALA A 4 4.07 13.20 -11.98
C ALA A 4 3.54 11.76 -11.95
N GLY A 5 2.21 11.60 -12.09
CA GLY A 5 1.53 10.33 -11.91
C GLY A 5 1.44 9.86 -10.45
N CYS A 6 0.97 8.62 -10.31
CA CYS A 6 0.99 7.79 -9.11
C CYS A 6 1.65 6.44 -9.47
N HIS A 7 1.98 5.60 -8.49
CA HIS A 7 2.61 4.30 -8.73
C HIS A 7 1.88 3.14 -8.01
N LEU A 8 2.63 2.10 -7.63
CA LEU A 8 2.19 0.83 -7.04
C LEU A 8 0.99 0.90 -6.08
N PRO A 9 0.91 1.78 -5.04
CA PRO A 9 -0.24 1.76 -4.13
C PRO A 9 -1.56 2.05 -4.85
N HIS A 10 -1.54 2.93 -5.85
CA HIS A 10 -2.71 3.17 -6.70
C HIS A 10 -2.96 2.00 -7.68
N GLY A 11 -1.90 1.42 -8.26
CA GLY A 11 -2.04 0.27 -9.16
C GLY A 11 -2.66 -0.94 -8.47
N MET A 12 -2.18 -1.27 -7.27
CA MET A 12 -2.69 -2.35 -6.42
C MET A 12 -4.11 -2.06 -5.93
N SER A 13 -4.44 -0.79 -5.64
CA SER A 13 -5.77 -0.42 -5.16
C SER A 13 -6.92 -0.82 -6.09
N TYR A 14 -6.68 -0.89 -7.40
CA TYR A 14 -7.72 -1.32 -8.35
C TYR A 14 -8.04 -2.81 -8.25
N ALA A 15 -7.09 -3.64 -7.85
CA ALA A 15 -7.34 -5.05 -7.55
C ALA A 15 -8.16 -5.18 -6.26
N VAL A 16 -7.75 -4.48 -5.20
CA VAL A 16 -8.41 -4.48 -3.88
C VAL A 16 -9.85 -3.93 -3.97
N ALA A 17 -10.09 -2.84 -4.72
CA ALA A 17 -11.44 -2.33 -4.89
C ALA A 17 -12.27 -3.21 -5.83
N GLY A 18 -11.66 -3.68 -6.93
CA GLY A 18 -12.37 -4.37 -8.02
C GLY A 18 -12.71 -5.83 -7.75
N LEU A 19 -12.07 -6.47 -6.77
CA LEU A 19 -12.32 -7.85 -6.35
C LEU A 19 -13.02 -7.94 -5.00
N CYS A 20 -13.55 -6.83 -4.48
CA CYS A 20 -14.25 -6.80 -3.19
C CYS A 20 -15.49 -7.68 -3.25
N LYS A 21 -15.70 -8.52 -2.23
CA LYS A 21 -16.87 -9.40 -2.14
C LYS A 21 -17.88 -8.96 -1.09
N ASP A 22 -17.40 -8.68 0.12
CA ASP A 22 -18.26 -8.58 1.31
C ASP A 22 -17.86 -7.48 2.30
N TYR A 23 -16.74 -6.78 2.08
CA TYR A 23 -16.32 -5.69 2.95
C TYR A 23 -17.27 -4.49 2.88
N HIS A 24 -17.69 -4.01 4.06
CA HIS A 24 -18.50 -2.80 4.22
C HIS A 24 -17.79 -1.88 5.22
N PRO A 25 -17.34 -0.68 4.81
CA PRO A 25 -16.63 0.23 5.70
C PRO A 25 -17.57 0.83 6.75
N ASP A 26 -17.11 0.88 7.99
CA ASP A 26 -17.87 1.43 9.10
C ASP A 26 -18.31 2.88 8.84
N GLY A 27 -19.57 3.17 9.13
CA GLY A 27 -20.16 4.51 8.97
C GLY A 27 -20.53 4.90 7.53
N TRP A 28 -20.38 3.99 6.55
CA TRP A 28 -20.82 4.24 5.18
C TRP A 28 -22.19 3.62 4.91
N SER A 29 -23.13 4.43 4.41
CA SER A 29 -24.41 3.94 3.91
C SER A 29 -24.24 3.46 2.46
N SER A 30 -23.96 2.17 2.28
CA SER A 30 -23.94 1.51 0.97
C SER A 30 -24.89 0.33 0.97
N ASP A 31 -25.53 0.08 -0.18
CA ASP A 31 -26.37 -1.10 -0.43
C ASP A 31 -25.57 -2.30 -0.99
N HIS A 32 -24.27 -2.13 -1.22
CA HIS A 32 -23.37 -3.17 -1.72
C HIS A 32 -21.98 -3.09 -1.06
N ALA A 33 -21.26 -4.21 -1.09
CA ALA A 33 -19.90 -4.31 -0.60
C ALA A 33 -18.94 -3.48 -1.46
N LEU A 34 -18.04 -2.76 -0.81
CA LEU A 34 -17.01 -1.96 -1.49
C LEU A 34 -15.85 -1.70 -0.53
N VAL A 35 -14.63 -1.67 -1.06
CA VAL A 35 -13.49 -1.06 -0.38
C VAL A 35 -13.33 0.37 -0.92
N PRO A 36 -13.47 1.43 -0.11
CA PRO A 36 -13.25 2.80 -0.57
C PRO A 36 -11.84 2.97 -1.11
N HIS A 37 -11.68 3.71 -2.20
CA HIS A 37 -10.40 3.84 -2.89
C HIS A 37 -9.25 4.24 -1.94
N GLY A 38 -9.49 5.18 -1.01
CA GLY A 38 -8.49 5.58 -0.01
C GLY A 38 -8.02 4.41 0.88
N ILE A 39 -8.97 3.56 1.31
CA ILE A 39 -8.66 2.33 2.06
C ILE A 39 -7.88 1.37 1.16
N SER A 40 -8.34 1.14 -0.08
CA SER A 40 -7.64 0.27 -1.04
C SER A 40 -6.20 0.69 -1.34
N VAL A 41 -5.89 2.00 -1.28
CA VAL A 41 -4.52 2.51 -1.45
C VAL A 41 -3.69 2.29 -0.19
N ILE A 42 -4.19 2.69 0.97
CA ILE A 42 -3.39 2.72 2.21
C ILE A 42 -3.05 1.31 2.72
N VAL A 43 -3.94 0.32 2.55
CA VAL A 43 -3.69 -1.06 3.01
C VAL A 43 -2.52 -1.76 2.29
N ASN A 44 -2.06 -1.23 1.16
CA ASN A 44 -0.89 -1.72 0.43
C ASN A 44 0.37 -0.86 0.66
N SER A 45 0.19 0.37 1.17
CA SER A 45 1.22 1.41 1.08
C SER A 45 2.45 1.12 1.97
N PRO A 46 2.33 0.64 3.21
CA PRO A 46 3.50 0.31 4.04
C PRO A 46 4.43 -0.73 3.40
N ALA A 47 3.90 -1.81 2.82
CA ALA A 47 4.71 -2.82 2.13
C ALA A 47 5.42 -2.23 0.90
N VAL A 48 4.70 -1.43 0.11
CA VAL A 48 5.28 -0.76 -1.06
C VAL A 48 6.42 0.16 -0.67
N PHE A 49 6.28 1.00 0.37
CA PHE A 49 7.33 1.95 0.74
C PHE A 49 8.56 1.27 1.36
N ARG A 50 8.42 0.09 1.96
CA ARG A 50 9.56 -0.76 2.33
C ARG A 50 10.28 -1.27 1.08
N PHE A 51 9.53 -1.77 0.10
CA PHE A 51 10.09 -2.30 -1.14
C PHE A 51 10.78 -1.23 -2.01
N THR A 52 10.20 -0.02 -2.14
CA THR A 52 10.75 1.04 -2.98
C THR A 52 11.86 1.86 -2.32
N ALA A 53 12.18 1.58 -1.04
CA ALA A 53 13.08 2.38 -0.23
C ALA A 53 14.44 2.59 -0.89
N ASP A 54 15.07 1.51 -1.37
CA ASP A 54 16.41 1.53 -1.95
C ASP A 54 16.49 2.33 -3.26
N ALA A 55 15.39 2.47 -3.98
CA ALA A 55 15.37 3.24 -5.22
C ALA A 55 15.43 4.76 -4.96
N CYS A 56 15.03 5.23 -3.78
CA CYS A 56 14.87 6.65 -3.44
C CYS A 56 15.08 6.91 -1.94
N GLN A 57 16.20 6.47 -1.36
CA GLN A 57 16.42 6.42 0.09
C GLN A 57 16.21 7.78 0.79
N GLU A 58 16.83 8.85 0.27
CA GLU A 58 16.70 10.19 0.84
C GLU A 58 15.26 10.71 0.81
N ARG A 59 14.51 10.40 -0.26
CA ARG A 59 13.10 10.82 -0.39
C ARG A 59 12.20 10.08 0.60
N HIS A 60 12.47 8.81 0.88
CA HIS A 60 11.71 8.06 1.88
C HIS A 60 11.99 8.60 3.28
N LEU A 61 13.25 8.90 3.63
CA LEU A 61 13.58 9.51 4.91
C LEU A 61 12.95 10.90 5.07
N GLN A 62 13.00 11.73 4.02
CA GLN A 62 12.34 13.03 4.01
C GLN A 62 10.82 12.91 4.19
N ALA A 63 10.18 11.95 3.52
CA ALA A 63 8.76 11.69 3.67
C ALA A 63 8.42 11.19 5.09
N ALA A 64 9.22 10.29 5.66
CA ALA A 64 9.04 9.82 7.04
C ALA A 64 9.06 11.00 8.02
N TRP A 65 10.08 11.87 7.92
CA TRP A 65 10.18 13.09 8.74
C TRP A 65 8.97 14.01 8.56
N ALA A 66 8.57 14.28 7.31
CA ALA A 66 7.43 15.16 7.01
C ALA A 66 6.09 14.60 7.54
N MET A 67 5.96 13.27 7.63
CA MET A 67 4.81 12.59 8.22
C MET A 67 4.87 12.51 9.76
N GLY A 68 5.92 13.03 10.37
CA GLY A 68 6.11 13.09 11.82
C GLY A 68 6.73 11.84 12.44
N ALA A 69 7.49 11.05 11.67
CA ALA A 69 8.34 10.01 12.24
C ALA A 69 9.52 10.63 13.02
N GLU A 70 9.99 9.94 14.08
CA GLU A 70 11.27 10.27 14.71
C GLU A 70 12.41 9.78 13.80
N THR A 71 13.23 10.71 13.34
CA THR A 71 14.32 10.44 12.39
C THR A 71 15.70 10.81 12.94
N ARG A 72 15.79 11.27 14.19
CA ARG A 72 17.07 11.62 14.81
C ARG A 72 17.95 10.38 14.94
N GLY A 73 19.13 10.44 14.32
CA GLY A 73 20.09 9.35 14.30
C GLY A 73 19.82 8.27 13.24
N ALA A 74 18.74 8.41 12.45
CA ALA A 74 18.46 7.52 11.33
C ALA A 74 19.41 7.80 10.15
N GLY A 75 19.87 6.74 9.49
CA GLY A 75 20.50 6.81 8.19
C GLY A 75 19.48 6.86 7.06
N ILE A 76 19.92 7.20 5.85
CA ILE A 76 19.05 7.30 4.67
C ILE A 76 18.39 5.96 4.33
N GLN A 77 19.07 4.85 4.60
CA GLN A 77 18.56 3.50 4.38
C GLN A 77 17.36 3.15 5.29
N ASP A 78 17.20 3.85 6.41
CA ASP A 78 16.12 3.57 7.38
C ASP A 78 14.78 4.19 6.92
N GLY A 79 14.81 5.09 5.92
CA GLY A 79 13.67 5.90 5.51
C GLY A 79 12.44 5.08 5.10
N GLY A 80 12.63 3.95 4.41
CA GLY A 80 11.52 3.08 3.99
C GLY A 80 10.77 2.46 5.17
N HIS A 81 11.51 1.93 6.13
CA HIS A 81 10.94 1.35 7.35
C HIS A 81 10.27 2.43 8.22
N LEU A 82 10.94 3.55 8.45
CA LEU A 82 10.39 4.66 9.25
C LEU A 82 9.11 5.23 8.63
N LEU A 83 9.06 5.37 7.31
CA LEU A 83 7.86 5.83 6.61
C LEU A 83 6.72 4.81 6.75
N ALA A 84 7.00 3.52 6.51
CA ALA A 84 6.00 2.46 6.62
C ALA A 84 5.44 2.35 8.04
N ASP A 85 6.31 2.38 9.05
CA ASP A 85 5.89 2.29 10.46
C ASP A 85 5.09 3.53 10.87
N ARG A 86 5.46 4.72 10.36
CA ARG A 86 4.68 5.93 10.60
C ARG A 86 3.30 5.87 9.95
N LEU A 87 3.18 5.31 8.75
CA LEU A 87 1.89 5.07 8.12
C LEU A 87 1.06 4.06 8.91
N ILE A 88 1.65 2.95 9.36
CA ILE A 88 0.96 1.94 10.19
C ILE A 88 0.45 2.56 11.49
N TYR A 89 1.25 3.42 12.14
CA TYR A 89 0.79 4.18 13.30
C TYR A 89 -0.44 5.03 12.98
N LEU A 90 -0.40 5.82 11.89
CA LEU A 90 -1.53 6.67 11.50
C LEU A 90 -2.76 5.84 11.10
N MET A 91 -2.57 4.68 10.47
CA MET A 91 -3.65 3.74 10.16
C MET A 91 -4.37 3.30 11.44
N LYS A 92 -3.62 2.90 12.48
CA LYS A 92 -4.19 2.53 13.78
C LYS A 92 -4.95 3.69 14.44
N GLU A 93 -4.35 4.88 14.48
CA GLU A 93 -4.96 6.07 15.09
C GLU A 93 -6.25 6.53 14.39
N THR A 94 -6.41 6.20 13.11
CA THR A 94 -7.56 6.61 12.30
C THR A 94 -8.57 5.48 12.04
N GLY A 95 -8.36 4.30 12.64
CA GLY A 95 -9.27 3.16 12.48
C GLY A 95 -9.25 2.54 11.08
N ILE A 96 -8.15 2.69 10.34
CA ILE A 96 -7.97 2.01 9.06
C ILE A 96 -7.78 0.51 9.29
N PRO A 97 -8.37 -0.36 8.45
CA PRO A 97 -8.20 -1.80 8.56
C PRO A 97 -6.74 -2.27 8.53
N ASN A 98 -6.47 -3.39 9.20
CA ASN A 98 -5.15 -4.02 9.26
C ASN A 98 -4.81 -4.72 7.94
N GLY A 99 -4.15 -4.00 7.04
CA GLY A 99 -3.75 -4.54 5.75
C GLY A 99 -4.93 -5.07 4.95
N LEU A 100 -4.65 -6.05 4.09
CA LEU A 100 -5.63 -6.67 3.22
C LEU A 100 -6.57 -7.61 3.97
N GLU A 101 -6.12 -8.24 5.07
CA GLU A 101 -6.97 -9.06 5.94
C GLU A 101 -8.11 -8.24 6.54
N GLY A 102 -7.81 -7.00 6.96
CA GLY A 102 -8.80 -6.08 7.47
C GLY A 102 -9.91 -5.70 6.48
N VAL A 103 -9.72 -5.96 5.17
CA VAL A 103 -10.72 -5.73 4.12
C VAL A 103 -11.19 -7.03 3.44
N GLY A 104 -10.98 -8.19 4.09
CA GLY A 104 -11.55 -9.46 3.67
C GLY A 104 -10.72 -10.29 2.69
N TYR A 105 -9.45 -9.97 2.48
CA TYR A 105 -8.54 -10.79 1.68
C TYR A 105 -7.66 -11.69 2.55
N GLY A 106 -7.08 -12.71 1.92
CA GLY A 106 -6.23 -13.72 2.56
C GLY A 106 -5.24 -14.29 1.55
N SER A 107 -4.37 -15.21 1.98
CA SER A 107 -3.34 -15.80 1.11
C SER A 107 -3.91 -16.48 -0.14
N GLU A 108 -5.14 -17.01 -0.07
CA GLU A 108 -5.86 -17.61 -1.19
C GLU A 108 -6.24 -16.61 -2.30
N HIS A 109 -6.24 -15.31 -1.99
CA HIS A 109 -6.59 -14.24 -2.92
C HIS A 109 -5.37 -13.62 -3.62
N LEU A 110 -4.14 -13.96 -3.21
CA LEU A 110 -2.92 -13.32 -3.71
C LEU A 110 -2.74 -13.44 -5.22
N GLU A 111 -3.13 -14.58 -5.79
CA GLU A 111 -3.00 -14.81 -7.23
C GLU A 111 -3.91 -13.88 -8.04
N ASP A 112 -5.19 -13.81 -7.68
CA ASP A 112 -6.18 -12.94 -8.34
C ASP A 112 -5.84 -11.46 -8.17
N LEU A 113 -5.41 -11.06 -6.97
CA LEU A 113 -4.94 -9.71 -6.68
C LEU A 113 -3.73 -9.35 -7.56
N THR A 114 -2.76 -10.25 -7.66
CA THR A 114 -1.54 -10.08 -8.46
C THR A 114 -1.89 -9.92 -9.93
N GLU A 115 -2.70 -10.80 -10.50
CA GLU A 115 -3.12 -10.74 -11.90
C GLU A 115 -3.83 -9.44 -12.23
N ARG A 116 -4.80 -9.05 -11.38
CA ARG A 116 -5.59 -7.84 -11.59
C ARG A 116 -4.76 -6.56 -11.48
N ALA A 117 -3.81 -6.52 -10.55
CA ALA A 117 -2.92 -5.38 -10.38
C ALA A 117 -1.84 -5.33 -11.48
N TYR A 118 -1.24 -6.46 -11.85
CA TYR A 118 -0.14 -6.51 -12.82
C TYR A 118 -0.55 -6.09 -14.24
N ALA A 119 -1.85 -6.15 -14.54
CA ALA A 119 -2.43 -5.57 -15.74
C ALA A 119 -2.37 -4.02 -15.78
N GLN A 120 -2.20 -3.34 -14.65
CA GLN A 120 -2.17 -1.88 -14.52
C GLN A 120 -0.79 -1.29 -14.89
N LYS A 121 -0.27 -1.62 -16.08
CA LYS A 121 1.11 -1.32 -16.51
C LYS A 121 1.51 0.13 -16.33
N ARG A 122 0.66 1.08 -16.73
CA ARG A 122 0.97 2.53 -16.62
C ARG A 122 1.35 2.97 -15.20
N LEU A 123 0.73 2.40 -14.17
CA LEU A 123 1.04 2.75 -12.77
C LEU A 123 2.22 1.96 -12.22
N ILE A 124 2.38 0.71 -12.65
CA ILE A 124 3.51 -0.13 -12.25
C ILE A 124 4.81 0.43 -12.81
N ASP A 125 4.81 0.81 -14.09
CA ASP A 125 5.98 1.34 -14.79
C ASP A 125 6.39 2.74 -14.29
N ASN A 126 5.52 3.42 -13.52
CA ASN A 126 5.82 4.69 -12.87
C ASN A 126 6.46 4.52 -11.47
N ALA A 127 6.64 3.27 -10.99
CA ALA A 127 7.39 2.99 -9.78
C ALA A 127 8.86 3.41 -9.94
N PRO A 128 9.57 3.77 -8.85
CA PRO A 128 10.96 4.20 -8.93
C PRO A 128 11.94 3.05 -9.27
N CYS A 129 11.45 1.81 -9.28
CA CYS A 129 12.18 0.62 -9.67
C CYS A 129 11.28 -0.34 -10.47
N PRO A 130 11.84 -1.21 -11.33
CA PRO A 130 11.08 -2.25 -12.00
C PRO A 130 10.41 -3.20 -11.00
N VAL A 131 9.20 -3.64 -11.32
CA VAL A 131 8.44 -4.59 -10.48
C VAL A 131 8.05 -5.79 -11.33
N SER A 132 8.58 -6.96 -10.95
CA SER A 132 8.17 -8.22 -11.55
C SER A 132 6.80 -8.66 -11.04
N ARG A 133 6.20 -9.63 -11.72
CA ARG A 133 4.94 -10.25 -11.26
C ARG A 133 5.11 -10.90 -9.88
N ASP A 134 6.22 -11.59 -9.66
CA ASP A 134 6.48 -12.27 -8.38
C ASP A 134 6.66 -11.24 -7.26
N GLN A 135 7.36 -10.14 -7.51
CA GLN A 135 7.46 -9.02 -6.55
C GLN A 135 6.10 -8.37 -6.26
N MET A 136 5.21 -8.28 -7.27
CA MET A 136 3.84 -7.82 -7.04
C MET A 136 3.08 -8.75 -6.08
N LYS A 137 3.28 -10.07 -6.20
CA LYS A 137 2.71 -11.05 -5.28
C LYS A 137 3.29 -10.92 -3.87
N ASP A 138 4.61 -10.79 -3.75
CA ASP A 138 5.29 -10.58 -2.46
C ASP A 138 4.82 -9.29 -1.78
N LEU A 139 4.52 -8.24 -2.56
CA LEU A 139 3.95 -6.98 -2.06
C LEU A 139 2.54 -7.19 -1.49
N PHE A 140 1.68 -7.97 -2.15
CA PHE A 140 0.36 -8.32 -1.61
C PHE A 140 0.49 -9.19 -0.36
N GLU A 141 1.37 -10.19 -0.36
CA GLU A 141 1.61 -11.05 0.81
C GLU A 141 2.10 -10.22 2.01
N SER A 142 3.06 -9.33 1.78
CA SER A 142 3.58 -8.41 2.80
C SER A 142 2.55 -7.37 3.26
N SER A 143 1.43 -7.23 2.55
CA SER A 143 0.33 -6.33 2.88
C SER A 143 -0.86 -7.03 3.54
N LEU A 144 -0.81 -8.36 3.75
CA LEU A 144 -1.89 -9.09 4.40
C LEU A 144 -2.18 -8.54 5.80
N SER A 145 -1.15 -8.41 6.62
CA SER A 145 -1.25 -7.90 7.98
C SER A 145 0.01 -7.14 8.39
N TYR A 146 -0.18 -6.07 9.16
CA TYR A 146 0.89 -5.22 9.69
C TYR A 146 0.99 -5.26 11.22
N TRP A 147 -0.03 -5.77 11.93
CA TRP A 147 -0.06 -5.86 13.39
C TRP A 147 -0.94 -6.99 13.93
#